data_AF-A1ZFC5-F1
#
_entry.id   AF-A1ZFC5-F1
#
_cell.length_a   1.000
_cell.length_b   1.000
_cell.length_c   1.000
_cell.angle_alpha   90.00
_cell.angle_beta   90.00
_cell.angle_gamma   90.00
#
_symmetry.space_group_name_H-M   'P 1'
#
loop_
_entity.id
_entity.type
_entity.pdbx_description
1 polymer ?
#
loop_
_entity_poly.entity_id
_entity_poly.type
_entity_poly.pdbx_seq_one_letter_code
_entity_poly.pdbx_strand_id
1 'polypeptide(L)'
;MKTLKSVFAFLLVVSFFYSCKQQDSVTPNASGDDELISSIQSAVDKQTVSTEALPTSSQSEVSHDCSQSESYVATAQLAPDLGYQVTMRRSRGADAGEESEAYFDLNGRRLEAGSGTTDKMGKKGKKGRKKPRGKDCFELVYPVSFTMPDGSNITVADKEGWSAVKAWHEANPDVKERGAIQFPVDIAFEDGTTQTISNQDEMSAAKATCGGGITKCFEFSFPVNVTMPDNSTITLSSKGDRSLIKAWHEANPDVEGRGTLVFPVSITYTDGTTATINNEEEMRAAKQSCK
;
A
#
# COMPACT_ATOMS: atom_id res chain seq x y z
N MET A 1 49.09 48.88 65.97
CA MET A 1 47.72 48.35 66.02
C MET A 1 47.61 47.19 65.05
N LYS A 2 47.19 46.02 65.55
CA LYS A 2 46.35 44.97 64.92
C LYS A 2 46.77 44.41 63.54
N THR A 3 46.81 43.11 63.24
CA THR A 3 46.71 41.81 63.93
C THR A 3 46.96 40.77 62.82
N LEU A 4 47.56 39.66 63.23
CA LEU A 4 47.55 38.32 62.63
C LEU A 4 46.28 37.98 61.80
N LYS A 5 46.44 37.24 60.69
CA LYS A 5 45.69 36.00 60.41
C LYS A 5 46.22 35.24 59.18
N SER A 6 46.72 34.05 59.46
CA SER A 6 46.76 32.90 58.57
C SER A 6 45.33 32.44 58.26
N VAL A 7 45.05 32.12 56.99
CA VAL A 7 43.96 31.21 56.60
C VAL A 7 44.46 30.34 55.45
N PHE A 8 44.82 29.11 55.78
CA PHE A 8 44.73 27.96 54.89
C PHE A 8 43.25 27.66 54.64
N ALA A 9 42.84 27.45 53.38
CA ALA A 9 42.03 26.30 52.94
C ALA A 9 41.30 26.55 51.61
N PHE A 10 41.21 25.44 50.85
CA PHE A 10 40.18 25.08 49.87
C PHE A 10 40.36 25.48 48.39
N LEU A 11 41.08 24.62 47.68
CA LEU A 11 40.55 23.78 46.58
C LEU A 11 39.47 24.42 45.67
N LEU A 12 39.88 24.86 44.49
CA LEU A 12 39.05 24.75 43.28
C LEU A 12 39.96 24.63 42.06
N VAL A 13 40.25 23.39 41.70
CA VAL A 13 40.81 23.00 40.40
C VAL A 13 39.77 23.42 39.35
N VAL A 14 40.01 24.54 38.67
CA VAL A 14 39.23 24.94 37.50
C VAL A 14 39.69 24.06 36.34
N SER A 15 39.12 22.86 36.27
CA SER A 15 39.19 22.01 35.09
C SER A 15 38.51 22.73 33.94
N PHE A 16 39.30 23.18 32.97
CA PHE A 16 38.85 23.57 31.64
C PHE A 16 38.23 22.33 30.96
N PHE A 17 36.97 22.05 31.23
CA PHE A 17 36.17 21.24 30.32
C PHE A 17 35.79 22.14 29.15
N TYR A 18 36.48 21.94 28.03
CA TYR A 18 35.94 22.22 26.72
C TYR A 18 34.59 21.49 26.60
N SER A 19 33.53 22.17 26.99
CA SER A 19 32.16 21.74 26.69
C SER A 19 31.95 22.03 25.20
N CYS A 20 32.21 21.03 24.36
CA CYS A 20 31.64 21.02 23.02
C CYS A 20 30.13 21.14 23.23
N LYS A 21 29.54 22.20 22.67
CA LYS A 21 28.09 22.32 22.57
C LYS A 21 27.56 20.98 22.08
N GLN A 22 26.73 20.41 22.91
CA GLN A 22 25.83 19.31 22.63
C GLN A 22 25.24 19.58 21.24
N GLN A 23 25.68 18.80 20.26
CA GLN A 23 24.98 18.73 18.99
C GLN A 23 23.70 18.00 19.33
N ASP A 24 22.66 18.79 19.59
CA ASP A 24 21.31 18.31 19.72
C ASP A 24 21.07 17.34 18.57
N SER A 25 20.76 16.10 18.94
CA SER A 25 20.17 15.14 18.04
C SER A 25 18.90 15.77 17.50
N VAL A 26 19.01 16.39 16.33
CA VAL A 26 17.87 16.89 15.56
C VAL A 26 17.03 15.66 15.25
N THR A 27 15.95 15.49 15.99
CA THR A 27 14.80 14.73 15.52
C THR A 27 14.43 15.31 14.15
N PRO A 28 14.46 14.52 13.06
CA PRO A 28 14.08 15.02 11.74
C PRO A 28 12.71 15.66 11.84
N ASN A 29 12.62 16.89 11.34
CA ASN A 29 11.45 17.74 11.52
C ASN A 29 10.33 17.21 10.62
N ALA A 30 9.60 16.19 11.08
CA ALA A 30 8.57 15.48 10.32
C ALA A 30 7.50 16.41 9.72
N SER A 31 7.24 17.57 10.35
CA SER A 31 6.34 18.59 9.81
C SER A 31 6.89 19.31 8.56
N GLY A 32 8.21 19.42 8.43
CA GLY A 32 8.85 20.01 7.26
C GLY A 32 8.97 19.04 6.08
N ASP A 33 9.15 17.75 6.38
CA ASP A 33 9.18 16.71 5.35
C ASP A 33 7.79 16.56 4.70
N ASP A 34 6.69 16.64 5.47
CA ASP A 34 5.32 16.61 4.93
C ASP A 34 5.04 17.73 3.90
N GLU A 35 5.48 18.95 4.19
CA GLU A 35 5.32 20.10 3.31
C GLU A 35 6.14 19.94 2.03
N LEU A 36 7.37 19.46 2.16
CA LEU A 36 8.24 19.20 1.01
C LEU A 36 7.72 18.06 0.15
N ILE A 37 7.24 16.96 0.74
CA ILE A 37 6.59 15.86 0.02
C ILE A 37 5.38 16.39 -0.75
N SER A 38 4.51 17.18 -0.10
CA SER A 38 3.33 17.75 -0.75
C SER A 38 3.70 18.67 -1.92
N SER A 39 4.80 19.42 -1.78
CA SER A 39 5.33 20.28 -2.85
C SER A 39 5.87 19.45 -4.02
N ILE A 40 6.65 18.39 -3.75
CA ILE A 40 7.14 17.46 -4.79
C ILE A 40 5.97 16.78 -5.52
N GLN A 41 4.95 16.34 -4.78
CA GLN A 41 3.76 15.67 -5.35
C GLN A 41 2.96 16.56 -6.29
N SER A 42 2.85 17.85 -5.96
CA SER A 42 2.06 18.83 -6.72
C SER A 42 2.85 19.57 -7.80
N ALA A 43 4.18 19.38 -7.85
CA ALA A 43 5.03 19.95 -8.88
C ALA A 43 4.60 19.48 -10.28
N VAL A 44 4.40 20.46 -11.17
CA VAL A 44 3.93 20.25 -12.55
C VAL A 44 5.09 20.10 -13.55
N ASP A 45 6.28 20.55 -13.17
CA ASP A 45 7.50 20.62 -13.97
C ASP A 45 8.48 19.48 -13.64
N LYS A 46 7.96 18.36 -13.13
CA LYS A 46 8.75 17.18 -12.83
C LYS A 46 9.39 16.61 -14.09
N GLN A 47 10.70 16.38 -14.03
CA GLN A 47 11.47 15.78 -15.10
C GLN A 47 11.70 14.31 -14.78
N THR A 48 11.31 13.41 -15.69
CA THR A 48 11.68 12.00 -15.58
C THR A 48 13.19 11.86 -15.73
N VAL A 49 13.83 11.20 -14.76
CA VAL A 49 15.27 11.00 -14.69
C VAL A 49 15.61 9.53 -14.50
N SER A 50 16.85 9.15 -14.81
CA SER A 50 17.40 7.85 -14.40
C SER A 50 17.55 7.79 -12.89
N THR A 51 17.44 6.61 -12.30
CA THR A 51 17.76 6.39 -10.87
C THR A 51 19.20 6.79 -10.54
N GLU A 52 20.09 6.74 -11.53
CA GLU A 52 21.50 7.15 -11.40
C GLU A 52 21.66 8.66 -11.18
N ALA A 53 20.63 9.47 -11.47
CA ALA A 53 20.63 10.90 -11.23
C ALA A 53 20.42 11.27 -9.75
N LEU A 54 19.93 10.33 -8.93
CA LEU A 54 19.76 10.56 -7.50
C LEU A 54 21.13 10.56 -6.78
N PRO A 55 21.25 11.19 -5.61
CA PRO A 55 22.41 11.02 -4.75
C PRO A 55 22.67 9.54 -4.39
N THR A 56 23.93 9.15 -4.24
CA THR A 56 24.34 7.75 -4.02
C THR A 56 23.70 7.10 -2.78
N SER A 57 23.46 7.87 -1.72
CA SER A 57 22.73 7.41 -0.54
C SER A 57 21.31 6.96 -0.90
N SER A 58 20.58 7.78 -1.64
CA SER A 58 19.22 7.49 -2.08
C SER A 58 19.17 6.31 -3.04
N GLN A 59 20.14 6.19 -3.96
CA GLN A 59 20.25 5.03 -4.84
C GLN A 59 20.37 3.72 -4.05
N SER A 60 21.21 3.73 -3.01
CA SER A 60 21.44 2.56 -2.16
C SER A 60 20.19 2.19 -1.37
N GLU A 61 19.47 3.18 -0.83
CA GLU A 61 18.21 2.97 -0.13
C GLU A 61 17.11 2.44 -1.06
N VAL A 62 16.95 3.01 -2.25
CA VAL A 62 15.98 2.55 -3.25
C VAL A 62 16.28 1.12 -3.68
N SER A 63 17.55 0.79 -3.95
CA SER A 63 17.97 -0.57 -4.28
C SER A 63 17.67 -1.55 -3.15
N HIS A 64 17.87 -1.14 -1.89
CA HIS A 64 17.55 -1.96 -0.73
C HIS A 64 16.05 -2.19 -0.60
N ASP A 65 15.24 -1.13 -0.71
CA ASP A 65 13.78 -1.21 -0.64
C ASP A 65 13.22 -2.09 -1.76
N CYS A 66 13.75 -1.96 -2.98
CA CYS A 66 13.37 -2.81 -4.12
C CYS A 66 13.66 -4.29 -3.85
N SER A 67 14.86 -4.61 -3.38
CA SER A 67 15.23 -5.98 -3.04
C SER A 67 14.39 -6.56 -1.91
N GLN A 68 14.05 -5.77 -0.88
CA GLN A 68 13.28 -6.23 0.27
C GLN A 68 11.81 -6.46 -0.05
N SER A 69 11.27 -5.76 -1.05
CA SER A 69 9.86 -5.80 -1.42
C SER A 69 9.61 -6.54 -2.74
N GLU A 70 10.64 -7.18 -3.31
CA GLU A 70 10.60 -7.81 -4.64
C GLU A 70 9.96 -6.87 -5.67
N SER A 71 10.41 -5.62 -5.68
CA SER A 71 9.92 -4.56 -6.56
C SER A 71 11.00 -4.03 -7.49
N TYR A 72 10.59 -3.25 -8.47
CA TYR A 72 11.47 -2.53 -9.38
C TYR A 72 11.10 -1.05 -9.40
N VAL A 73 12.06 -0.19 -9.72
CA VAL A 73 11.78 1.23 -9.97
C VAL A 73 11.03 1.35 -11.29
N ALA A 74 9.81 1.86 -11.22
CA ALA A 74 8.99 2.15 -12.38
C ALA A 74 9.34 3.51 -12.97
N THR A 75 9.42 4.54 -12.13
CA THR A 75 9.79 5.90 -12.53
C THR A 75 10.61 6.58 -11.44
N ALA A 76 11.53 7.45 -11.85
CA ALA A 76 12.18 8.41 -10.99
C ALA A 76 11.98 9.80 -11.59
N GLN A 77 11.57 10.76 -10.78
CA GLN A 77 11.27 12.12 -11.21
C GLN A 77 11.99 13.13 -10.32
N LEU A 78 12.60 14.14 -10.94
CA LEU A 78 13.16 15.31 -10.28
C LEU A 78 12.14 16.45 -10.34
N ALA A 79 11.71 16.94 -9.18
CA ALA A 79 11.04 18.23 -9.06
C ALA A 79 12.14 19.30 -8.85
N PRO A 80 12.33 20.24 -9.80
CA PRO A 80 13.35 21.27 -9.69
C PRO A 80 13.28 22.00 -8.36
N ASP A 81 14.44 22.25 -7.74
CA ASP A 81 14.60 22.94 -6.44
C ASP A 81 13.91 22.29 -5.22
N LEU A 82 13.20 21.17 -5.40
CA LEU A 82 12.45 20.50 -4.34
C LEU A 82 13.06 19.14 -3.95
N GLY A 83 13.26 18.24 -4.92
CA GLY A 83 13.75 16.90 -4.63
C GLY A 83 13.30 15.84 -5.62
N TYR A 84 13.37 14.58 -5.20
CA TYR A 84 13.09 13.41 -6.03
C TYR A 84 11.85 12.66 -5.55
N GLN A 85 11.08 12.14 -6.50
CA GLN A 85 10.02 11.15 -6.30
C GLN A 85 10.41 9.86 -7.04
N VAL A 86 10.42 8.74 -6.33
CA VAL A 86 10.71 7.42 -6.89
C VAL A 86 9.47 6.54 -6.69
N THR A 87 8.89 6.09 -7.80
CA THR A 87 7.78 5.14 -7.80
C THR A 87 8.32 3.74 -8.05
N MET A 88 8.01 2.81 -7.16
CA MET A 88 8.40 1.40 -7.23
C MET A 88 7.15 0.54 -7.38
N ARG A 89 7.25 -0.53 -8.17
CA ARG A 89 6.15 -1.50 -8.37
C ARG A 89 6.57 -2.90 -8.00
N ARG A 90 5.73 -3.59 -7.22
CA ARG A 90 5.94 -5.00 -6.87
C ARG A 90 5.91 -5.88 -8.11
N SER A 91 6.86 -6.80 -8.20
CA SER A 91 6.99 -7.77 -9.30
C SER A 91 6.48 -9.16 -8.91
N ARG A 92 5.96 -9.36 -7.70
CA ARG A 92 5.53 -10.68 -7.25
C ARG A 92 4.38 -10.62 -6.27
N GLY A 93 3.71 -11.76 -6.19
CA GLY A 93 2.80 -12.09 -5.11
C GLY A 93 1.41 -11.53 -5.25
N ALA A 94 0.68 -11.59 -4.14
CA ALA A 94 -0.66 -11.03 -4.03
C ALA A 94 -0.73 -9.55 -4.41
N ASP A 95 0.35 -8.79 -4.17
CA ASP A 95 0.40 -7.35 -4.42
C ASP A 95 1.17 -7.00 -5.70
N ALA A 96 1.34 -7.94 -6.64
CA ALA A 96 2.01 -7.69 -7.91
C ALA A 96 1.36 -6.51 -8.68
N GLY A 97 2.21 -5.58 -9.13
CA GLY A 97 1.83 -4.33 -9.78
C GLY A 97 1.37 -3.22 -8.83
N GLU A 98 1.31 -3.45 -7.51
CA GLU A 98 1.04 -2.40 -6.53
C GLU A 98 2.21 -1.41 -6.45
N GLU A 99 1.87 -0.13 -6.35
CA GLU A 99 2.83 0.97 -6.27
C GLU A 99 3.20 1.32 -4.83
N SER A 100 4.43 1.76 -4.66
CA SER A 100 4.89 2.47 -3.48
C SER A 100 5.77 3.64 -3.93
N GLU A 101 5.78 4.70 -3.13
CA GLU A 101 6.53 5.91 -3.44
C GLU A 101 7.53 6.21 -2.34
N ALA A 102 8.72 6.64 -2.74
CA ALA A 102 9.72 7.19 -1.86
C ALA A 102 10.08 8.60 -2.31
N TYR A 103 10.35 9.48 -1.34
CA TYR A 103 10.66 10.88 -1.57
C TYR A 103 12.01 11.20 -0.96
N PHE A 104 12.81 12.00 -1.66
CA PHE A 104 14.14 12.41 -1.21
C PHE A 104 14.31 13.91 -1.44
N ASP A 105 15.00 14.60 -0.54
CA ASP A 105 15.45 15.97 -0.84
C ASP A 105 16.62 15.96 -1.85
N LEU A 106 17.00 17.14 -2.32
CA LEU A 106 18.10 17.32 -3.28
C LEU A 106 19.45 16.81 -2.75
N ASN A 107 19.63 16.72 -1.43
CA ASN A 107 20.85 16.20 -0.80
C ASN A 107 20.82 14.67 -0.61
N GLY A 108 19.70 14.03 -0.93
CA GLY A 108 19.53 12.59 -0.89
C GLY A 108 19.08 12.04 0.45
N ARG A 109 18.62 12.90 1.37
CA ARG A 109 17.95 12.45 2.60
C ARG A 109 16.53 12.02 2.25
N ARG A 110 16.15 10.83 2.70
CA ARG A 110 14.78 10.33 2.59
C ARG A 110 13.84 11.24 3.39
N LEU A 111 12.77 11.69 2.74
CA LEU A 111 11.71 12.45 3.36
C LEU A 111 10.71 11.47 3.99
N GLU A 112 10.47 11.64 5.28
CA GLU A 112 9.46 10.85 5.98
C GLU A 112 8.20 11.68 6.15
N ALA A 113 7.09 11.23 5.57
CA ALA A 113 5.81 11.80 5.92
C ALA A 113 5.63 11.66 7.44
N GLY A 114 5.35 12.79 8.11
CA GLY A 114 5.01 12.81 9.51
C GLY A 114 3.87 11.85 9.76
N SER A 115 3.82 11.28 10.96
CA SER A 115 2.82 10.26 11.32
C SER A 115 1.35 10.76 11.33
N GLY A 116 1.05 11.87 10.66
CA GLY A 116 -0.27 12.33 10.28
C GLY A 116 -0.71 11.68 8.98
N THR A 117 -1.49 10.62 9.10
CA THR A 117 -2.23 10.01 7.99
C THR A 117 -3.04 11.06 7.22
N THR A 118 -2.57 11.41 6.03
CA THR A 118 -3.39 11.94 4.93
C THR A 118 -3.22 11.04 3.73
N ASP A 119 -3.70 9.80 3.86
CA ASP A 119 -4.21 9.08 2.70
C ASP A 119 -5.34 9.97 2.15
N LYS A 120 -5.20 10.46 0.92
CA LYS A 120 -6.28 11.15 0.18
C LYS A 120 -7.38 10.14 -0.17
N MET A 121 -8.08 9.66 0.84
CA MET A 121 -9.34 8.94 0.82
C MET A 121 -9.71 8.74 2.28
N GLY A 122 -10.86 9.21 2.76
CA GLY A 122 -11.27 9.25 4.17
C GLY A 122 -11.39 7.90 4.93
N LYS A 123 -10.42 7.00 4.82
CA LYS A 123 -10.25 5.88 5.74
C LYS A 123 -9.52 6.40 6.97
N LYS A 124 -10.24 6.48 8.09
CA LYS A 124 -9.61 6.36 9.42
C LYS A 124 -8.81 5.05 9.42
N GLY A 125 -7.52 5.12 9.11
CA GLY A 125 -6.58 4.03 9.25
C GLY A 125 -6.51 3.67 10.72
N LYS A 126 -7.32 2.70 11.15
CA LYS A 126 -7.03 1.97 12.38
C LYS A 126 -5.63 1.39 12.19
N LYS A 127 -4.66 1.98 12.89
CA LYS A 127 -3.30 1.48 13.15
C LYS A 127 -3.02 0.19 12.38
N GLY A 128 -2.64 0.32 11.11
CA GLY A 128 -1.81 -0.69 10.53
C GLY A 128 -0.54 -0.64 11.35
N ARG A 129 -0.39 -1.54 12.34
CA ARG A 129 0.96 -2.06 12.64
C ARG A 129 1.60 -2.21 11.27
N LYS A 130 2.73 -1.52 10.98
CA LYS A 130 3.55 -1.82 9.80
C LYS A 130 3.50 -3.34 9.72
N LYS A 131 2.76 -3.90 8.75
CA LYS A 131 2.68 -5.36 8.68
C LYS A 131 4.14 -5.75 8.62
N PRO A 132 4.62 -6.69 9.46
CA PRO A 132 5.91 -7.30 9.15
C PRO A 132 5.84 -7.61 7.66
N ARG A 133 6.86 -7.19 6.90
CA ARG A 133 6.96 -7.33 5.43
C ARG A 133 6.88 -8.82 5.08
N GLY A 134 5.68 -9.33 5.23
CA GLY A 134 5.34 -10.72 5.38
C GLY A 134 5.13 -11.20 3.98
N LYS A 135 5.88 -12.25 3.67
CA LYS A 135 5.82 -13.03 2.45
C LYS A 135 4.42 -13.00 1.87
N ASP A 136 4.35 -12.75 0.57
CA ASP A 136 3.10 -12.84 -0.17
C ASP A 136 2.50 -14.23 0.12
N CYS A 137 1.27 -14.27 0.64
CA CYS A 137 0.63 -15.53 1.06
C CYS A 137 0.34 -16.47 -0.12
N PHE A 138 0.40 -15.93 -1.35
CA PHE A 138 0.38 -16.66 -2.59
C PHE A 138 1.21 -15.93 -3.63
N GLU A 139 1.63 -16.68 -4.64
CA GLU A 139 2.40 -16.23 -5.78
C GLU A 139 1.62 -16.51 -7.06
N LEU A 140 1.80 -15.66 -8.07
CA LEU A 140 1.25 -15.94 -9.39
C LEU A 140 2.07 -17.06 -10.05
N VAL A 141 1.39 -18.07 -10.55
CA VAL A 141 1.99 -19.13 -11.36
C VAL A 141 2.08 -18.63 -12.78
N TYR A 142 3.30 -18.65 -13.33
CA TYR A 142 3.55 -18.21 -14.70
C TYR A 142 3.09 -19.25 -15.73
N PRO A 143 2.73 -18.82 -16.96
CA PRO A 143 2.75 -17.45 -17.45
C PRO A 143 1.54 -16.60 -16.99
N VAL A 144 1.76 -15.29 -16.82
CA VAL A 144 0.70 -14.33 -16.49
C VAL A 144 0.66 -13.23 -17.54
N SER A 145 -0.53 -12.89 -18.03
CA SER A 145 -0.70 -11.80 -19.01
C SER A 145 -1.38 -10.59 -18.38
N PHE A 146 -0.93 -9.40 -18.78
CA PHE A 146 -1.45 -8.12 -18.34
C PHE A 146 -1.92 -7.31 -19.56
N THR A 147 -3.09 -6.71 -19.47
CA THR A 147 -3.55 -5.65 -20.37
C THR A 147 -3.19 -4.31 -19.78
N MET A 148 -2.29 -3.59 -20.44
CA MET A 148 -1.82 -2.27 -20.05
C MET A 148 -2.91 -1.21 -20.31
N PRO A 149 -2.83 -0.02 -19.68
CA PRO A 149 -3.81 1.05 -19.88
C PRO A 149 -3.99 1.54 -21.33
N ASP A 150 -2.97 1.37 -22.18
CA ASP A 150 -3.03 1.66 -23.62
C ASP A 150 -3.72 0.55 -24.45
N GLY A 151 -4.15 -0.54 -23.79
CA GLY A 151 -4.74 -1.72 -24.42
C GLY A 151 -3.72 -2.74 -24.95
N SER A 152 -2.41 -2.47 -24.84
CA SER A 152 -1.38 -3.43 -25.18
C SER A 152 -1.34 -4.59 -24.18
N ASN A 153 -0.85 -5.76 -24.62
CA ASN A 153 -0.78 -6.95 -23.79
C ASN A 153 0.67 -7.36 -23.58
N ILE A 154 1.03 -7.64 -22.32
CA ILE A 154 2.36 -8.11 -21.93
C ILE A 154 2.20 -9.46 -21.23
N THR A 155 2.87 -10.49 -21.74
CA THR A 155 2.93 -11.81 -21.08
C THR A 155 4.26 -11.95 -20.35
N VAL A 156 4.17 -12.17 -19.05
CA VAL A 156 5.28 -12.47 -18.15
C VAL A 156 5.39 -13.99 -18.04
N ALA A 157 6.40 -14.57 -18.70
CA ALA A 157 6.60 -16.02 -18.76
C ALA A 157 7.31 -16.62 -17.53
N ASP A 158 8.05 -15.79 -16.81
CA ASP A 158 8.87 -16.14 -15.65
C ASP A 158 9.19 -14.86 -14.83
N LYS A 159 10.08 -14.97 -13.84
CA LYS A 159 10.46 -13.83 -13.00
C LYS A 159 11.17 -12.73 -13.83
N GLU A 160 11.95 -13.12 -14.82
CA GLU A 160 12.71 -12.24 -15.69
C GLU A 160 11.80 -11.46 -16.66
N GLY A 161 10.63 -12.02 -17.01
CA GLY A 161 9.62 -11.40 -17.85
C GLY A 161 9.06 -10.07 -17.34
N TRP A 162 9.20 -9.76 -16.05
CA TRP A 162 8.82 -8.46 -15.48
C TRP A 162 9.61 -7.28 -16.05
N SER A 163 10.78 -7.54 -16.64
CA SER A 163 11.54 -6.54 -17.39
C SER A 163 10.72 -5.90 -18.52
N ALA A 164 9.81 -6.65 -19.16
CA ALA A 164 8.93 -6.11 -20.19
C ALA A 164 7.89 -5.13 -19.63
N VAL A 165 7.31 -5.45 -18.46
CA VAL A 165 6.36 -4.56 -17.75
C VAL A 165 7.08 -3.28 -17.29
N LYS A 166 8.32 -3.41 -16.79
CA LYS A 166 9.18 -2.29 -16.43
C LYS A 166 9.46 -1.38 -17.63
N ALA A 167 9.92 -1.96 -18.75
CA ALA A 167 10.23 -1.22 -19.97
C ALA A 167 9.00 -0.48 -20.52
N TRP A 168 7.81 -1.08 -20.42
CA TRP A 168 6.57 -0.40 -20.82
C TRP A 168 6.32 0.86 -19.97
N HIS A 169 6.52 0.80 -18.66
CA HIS A 169 6.34 1.97 -17.80
C HIS A 169 7.44 3.02 -17.96
N GLU A 170 8.67 2.62 -18.24
CA GLU A 170 9.75 3.56 -18.60
C GLU A 170 9.42 4.33 -19.88
N ALA A 171 8.76 3.68 -20.85
CA ALA A 171 8.29 4.31 -22.08
C ALA A 171 7.01 5.15 -21.89
N ASN A 172 6.27 4.96 -20.79
CA ASN A 172 5.00 5.62 -20.48
C ASN A 172 5.04 6.28 -19.09
N PRO A 173 5.92 7.28 -18.86
CA PRO A 173 6.19 7.83 -17.53
C PRO A 173 5.01 8.58 -16.90
N ASP A 174 4.08 9.07 -17.71
CA ASP A 174 2.87 9.76 -17.25
C ASP A 174 1.77 8.79 -16.79
N VAL A 175 1.91 7.49 -17.10
CA VAL A 175 0.91 6.48 -16.77
C VAL A 175 1.21 5.83 -15.41
N LYS A 176 0.37 6.18 -14.44
CA LYS A 176 0.40 5.61 -13.08
C LYS A 176 -0.40 4.31 -12.97
N GLU A 177 -1.34 4.07 -13.87
CA GLU A 177 -2.21 2.90 -13.80
C GLU A 177 -1.42 1.61 -14.07
N ARG A 178 -1.64 0.59 -13.24
CA ARG A 178 -1.09 -0.75 -13.45
C ARG A 178 -1.88 -1.51 -14.52
N GLY A 179 -1.22 -2.44 -15.21
CA GLY A 179 -1.90 -3.38 -16.10
C GLY A 179 -2.94 -4.25 -15.37
N ALA A 180 -4.06 -4.52 -16.03
CA ALA A 180 -5.08 -5.44 -15.57
C ALA A 180 -4.67 -6.89 -15.87
N ILE A 181 -4.77 -7.78 -14.88
CA ILE A 181 -4.49 -9.21 -15.08
C ILE A 181 -5.55 -9.79 -16.02
N GLN A 182 -5.10 -10.54 -17.04
CA GLN A 182 -5.97 -11.35 -17.87
C GLN A 182 -6.25 -12.68 -17.20
N PHE A 183 -7.52 -12.97 -16.99
CA PHE A 183 -7.98 -14.24 -16.40
C PHE A 183 -8.25 -15.29 -17.48
N PRO A 184 -8.15 -16.60 -17.16
CA PRO A 184 -7.80 -17.16 -15.85
C PRO A 184 -6.30 -17.09 -15.54
N VAL A 185 -5.96 -17.08 -14.24
CA VAL A 185 -4.58 -17.22 -13.74
C VAL A 185 -4.52 -18.21 -12.61
N ASP A 186 -3.40 -18.91 -12.45
CA ASP A 186 -3.18 -19.78 -11.31
C ASP A 186 -2.38 -19.05 -10.23
N ILE A 187 -2.75 -19.28 -8.96
CA ILE A 187 -2.00 -18.83 -7.79
C ILE A 187 -1.50 -20.03 -6.99
N ALA A 188 -0.31 -19.93 -6.42
CA ALA A 188 0.28 -20.94 -5.54
C ALA A 188 0.42 -20.37 -4.13
N PHE A 189 -0.17 -21.03 -3.13
CA PHE A 189 -0.06 -20.65 -1.73
C PHE A 189 1.24 -21.16 -1.09
N GLU A 190 1.61 -20.62 0.08
CA GLU A 190 2.81 -21.06 0.82
C GLU A 190 2.80 -22.54 1.21
N ASP A 191 1.62 -23.17 1.33
CA ASP A 191 1.46 -24.60 1.61
C ASP A 191 1.66 -25.50 0.38
N GLY A 192 1.96 -24.90 -0.77
CA GLY A 192 2.18 -25.59 -2.05
C GLY A 192 0.89 -25.93 -2.81
N THR A 193 -0.29 -25.55 -2.30
CA THR A 193 -1.54 -25.72 -3.02
C THR A 193 -1.67 -24.68 -4.14
N THR A 194 -2.28 -25.07 -5.25
CA THR A 194 -2.55 -24.18 -6.38
C THR A 194 -4.05 -23.99 -6.57
N GLN A 195 -4.47 -22.77 -6.89
CA GLN A 195 -5.84 -22.42 -7.18
C GLN A 195 -5.92 -21.64 -8.49
N THR A 196 -6.82 -22.06 -9.38
CA THR A 196 -7.19 -21.27 -10.57
C THR A 196 -8.15 -20.16 -10.17
N ILE A 197 -7.82 -18.95 -10.58
CA ILE A 197 -8.59 -17.73 -10.40
C ILE A 197 -9.16 -17.34 -11.76
N SER A 198 -10.49 -17.34 -11.86
CA SER A 198 -11.20 -17.14 -13.14
C SER A 198 -11.58 -15.69 -13.40
N ASN A 199 -11.52 -14.82 -12.38
CA ASN A 199 -11.93 -13.42 -12.48
C ASN A 199 -11.35 -12.56 -11.34
N GLN A 200 -11.56 -11.24 -11.45
CA GLN A 200 -11.07 -10.24 -10.49
C GLN A 200 -11.68 -10.38 -9.09
N ASP A 201 -12.91 -10.88 -8.96
CA ASP A 201 -13.54 -11.10 -7.66
C ASP A 201 -12.91 -12.27 -6.91
N GLU A 202 -12.61 -13.36 -7.60
CA GLU A 202 -11.86 -14.49 -7.05
C GLU A 202 -10.44 -14.08 -6.64
N MET A 203 -9.76 -13.27 -7.46
CA MET A 203 -8.46 -12.69 -7.10
C MET A 203 -8.56 -11.85 -5.84
N SER A 204 -9.56 -10.96 -5.77
CA SER A 204 -9.79 -10.10 -4.60
C SER A 204 -10.11 -10.91 -3.34
N ALA A 205 -10.83 -12.02 -3.50
CA ALA A 205 -11.11 -12.94 -2.41
C ALA A 205 -9.86 -13.68 -1.92
N ALA A 206 -9.00 -14.14 -2.83
CA ALA A 206 -7.72 -14.75 -2.48
C ALA A 206 -6.82 -13.76 -1.71
N LYS A 207 -6.74 -12.50 -2.18
CA LYS A 207 -6.01 -11.42 -1.49
C LYS A 207 -6.60 -11.11 -0.10
N ALA A 208 -7.91 -11.17 0.07
CA ALA A 208 -8.53 -10.93 1.38
C ALA A 208 -8.08 -11.98 2.41
N THR A 209 -8.00 -13.25 2.00
CA THR A 209 -7.49 -14.35 2.83
C THR A 209 -6.01 -14.15 3.19
N CYS A 210 -5.21 -13.59 2.29
CA CYS A 210 -3.80 -13.20 2.49
C CYS A 210 -3.55 -12.30 3.69
N GLY A 211 -4.54 -11.48 4.04
CA GLY A 211 -4.38 -10.40 5.00
C GLY A 211 -4.43 -10.82 6.47
N GLY A 212 -4.63 -12.10 6.79
CA GLY A 212 -5.24 -12.51 8.06
C GLY A 212 -6.68 -11.98 8.19
N GLY A 213 -7.27 -11.57 7.06
CA GLY A 213 -8.60 -11.00 6.97
C GLY A 213 -9.61 -12.10 6.79
N ILE A 214 -10.34 -12.40 7.87
CA ILE A 214 -11.56 -13.21 7.94
C ILE A 214 -11.49 -14.44 7.03
N THR A 215 -11.02 -15.57 7.56
CA THR A 215 -11.33 -16.89 7.02
C THR A 215 -12.78 -16.86 6.54
N LYS A 216 -13.02 -17.10 5.24
CA LYS A 216 -14.38 -17.13 4.69
C LYS A 216 -15.14 -18.23 5.42
N CYS A 217 -15.86 -17.88 6.47
CA CYS A 217 -16.55 -18.84 7.30
C CYS A 217 -17.99 -19.07 6.85
N PHE A 218 -18.48 -18.24 5.94
CA PHE A 218 -19.70 -18.49 5.20
C PHE A 218 -19.69 -17.80 3.83
N GLU A 219 -20.53 -18.26 2.93
CA GLU A 219 -20.84 -17.65 1.64
C GLU A 219 -22.30 -17.19 1.61
N PHE A 220 -22.62 -16.15 0.84
CA PHE A 220 -24.02 -15.76 0.63
C PHE A 220 -24.70 -16.70 -0.36
N SER A 221 -25.93 -17.09 -0.04
CA SER A 221 -26.83 -17.72 -1.01
C SER A 221 -27.48 -16.61 -1.84
N PHE A 222 -27.31 -16.70 -3.16
CA PHE A 222 -27.87 -15.74 -4.09
C PHE A 222 -29.36 -16.02 -4.36
N PRO A 223 -30.16 -14.99 -4.73
CA PRO A 223 -29.74 -13.60 -4.96
C PRO A 223 -29.58 -12.78 -3.67
N VAL A 224 -28.74 -11.75 -3.72
CA VAL A 224 -28.51 -10.77 -2.65
C VAL A 224 -28.76 -9.37 -3.18
N ASN A 225 -29.52 -8.56 -2.44
CA ASN A 225 -29.79 -7.17 -2.81
C ASN A 225 -28.91 -6.21 -2.02
N VAL A 226 -28.41 -5.17 -2.69
CA VAL A 226 -27.59 -4.12 -2.10
C VAL A 226 -28.19 -2.76 -2.45
N THR A 227 -28.53 -1.96 -1.44
CA THR A 227 -28.98 -0.58 -1.60
C THR A 227 -27.76 0.34 -1.64
N MET A 228 -27.57 1.07 -2.74
CA MET A 228 -26.47 2.01 -2.94
C MET A 228 -26.73 3.35 -2.23
N PRO A 229 -25.72 4.22 -2.06
CA PRO A 229 -25.89 5.51 -1.36
C PRO A 229 -26.93 6.46 -2.00
N ASP A 230 -27.23 6.31 -3.29
CA ASP A 230 -28.31 7.03 -3.99
C ASP A 230 -29.71 6.43 -3.72
N ASN A 231 -29.81 5.39 -2.88
CA ASN A 231 -30.98 4.55 -2.63
C ASN A 231 -31.43 3.64 -3.80
N SER A 232 -30.66 3.56 -4.88
CA SER A 232 -30.87 2.52 -5.90
C SER A 232 -30.56 1.14 -5.33
N THR A 233 -31.15 0.08 -5.89
CA THR A 233 -30.89 -1.29 -5.44
C THR A 233 -30.32 -2.11 -6.58
N ILE A 234 -29.20 -2.79 -6.31
CA ILE A 234 -28.54 -3.73 -7.21
C ILE A 234 -28.81 -5.14 -6.71
N THR A 235 -29.36 -6.00 -7.57
CA THR A 235 -29.52 -7.43 -7.31
C THR A 235 -28.31 -8.18 -7.83
N LEU A 236 -27.61 -8.87 -6.92
CA LEU A 236 -26.56 -9.80 -7.24
C LEU A 236 -27.19 -11.19 -7.35
N SER A 237 -27.10 -11.82 -8.50
CA SER A 237 -27.57 -13.19 -8.76
C SER A 237 -26.44 -14.22 -8.70
N SER A 238 -25.19 -13.75 -8.75
CA SER A 238 -23.99 -14.58 -8.66
C SER A 238 -22.85 -13.82 -7.98
N LYS A 239 -21.75 -14.52 -7.66
CA LYS A 239 -20.54 -13.86 -7.13
C LYS A 239 -19.95 -12.84 -8.12
N GLY A 240 -20.04 -13.11 -9.42
CA GLY A 240 -19.51 -12.24 -10.49
C GLY A 240 -20.29 -10.94 -10.67
N ASP A 241 -21.51 -10.86 -10.13
CA ASP A 241 -22.35 -9.67 -10.21
C ASP A 241 -21.81 -8.54 -9.30
N ARG A 242 -20.79 -8.80 -8.47
CA ARG A 242 -20.07 -7.73 -7.75
C ARG A 242 -19.51 -6.67 -8.70
N SER A 243 -19.22 -7.03 -9.94
CA SER A 243 -18.87 -6.08 -11.02
C SER A 243 -19.93 -4.99 -11.23
N LEU A 244 -21.22 -5.26 -10.97
CA LEU A 244 -22.31 -4.27 -11.07
C LEU A 244 -22.17 -3.16 -10.02
N ILE A 245 -21.73 -3.49 -8.81
CA ILE A 245 -21.47 -2.50 -7.75
C ILE A 245 -20.29 -1.61 -8.15
N LYS A 246 -19.24 -2.21 -8.74
CA LYS A 246 -18.08 -1.44 -9.24
C LYS A 246 -18.51 -0.49 -10.36
N ALA A 247 -19.24 -0.99 -11.35
CA ALA A 247 -19.75 -0.18 -12.47
C ALA A 247 -20.65 0.96 -11.98
N TRP A 248 -21.44 0.74 -10.93
CA TRP A 248 -22.23 1.80 -10.31
C TRP A 248 -21.33 2.90 -9.71
N HIS A 249 -20.25 2.56 -8.99
CA HIS A 249 -19.33 3.57 -8.45
C HIS A 249 -18.59 4.34 -9.55
N GLU A 250 -18.19 3.67 -10.64
CA GLU A 250 -17.56 4.31 -11.79
C GLU A 250 -18.50 5.30 -12.49
N ALA A 251 -19.80 4.99 -12.54
CA ALA A 251 -20.82 5.88 -13.09
C ALA A 251 -21.23 7.02 -12.13
N ASN A 252 -20.88 6.93 -10.84
CA ASN A 252 -21.26 7.88 -9.79
C ASN A 252 -20.03 8.36 -8.99
N PRO A 253 -19.05 9.03 -9.63
CA PRO A 253 -17.78 9.39 -8.99
C PRO A 253 -17.93 10.38 -7.82
N ASP A 254 -18.98 11.22 -7.84
CA ASP A 254 -19.24 12.20 -6.79
C ASP A 254 -20.01 11.63 -5.58
N VAL A 255 -20.49 10.38 -5.68
CA VAL A 255 -21.28 9.76 -4.62
C VAL A 255 -20.38 8.90 -3.74
N GLU A 256 -20.08 9.43 -2.56
CA GLU A 256 -19.32 8.73 -1.54
C GLU A 256 -20.19 7.73 -0.75
N GLY A 257 -19.54 6.69 -0.22
CA GLY A 257 -20.18 5.69 0.62
C GLY A 257 -20.14 4.29 0.02
N ARG A 258 -20.73 3.32 0.70
CA ARG A 258 -20.82 1.92 0.24
C ARG A 258 -22.27 1.49 0.23
N GLY A 259 -22.59 0.54 -0.63
CA GLY A 259 -23.87 -0.14 -0.59
C GLY A 259 -24.12 -0.85 0.75
N THR A 260 -25.39 -0.91 1.14
CA THR A 260 -25.88 -1.58 2.35
C THR A 260 -26.65 -2.84 1.94
N LEU A 261 -26.37 -3.96 2.60
CA LEU A 261 -27.09 -5.21 2.36
C LEU A 261 -28.56 -5.05 2.74
N VAL A 262 -29.45 -5.48 1.86
CA VAL A 262 -30.88 -5.60 2.16
C VAL A 262 -31.11 -6.95 2.83
N PHE A 263 -31.60 -6.91 4.06
CA PHE A 263 -31.96 -8.10 4.82
C PHE A 263 -33.43 -8.50 4.56
N PRO A 264 -33.79 -9.78 4.73
CA PRO A 264 -32.93 -10.90 5.15
C PRO A 264 -32.01 -11.42 4.03
N VAL A 265 -30.87 -11.99 4.41
CA VAL A 265 -29.93 -12.67 3.51
C VAL A 265 -29.66 -14.08 4.00
N SER A 266 -29.51 -15.03 3.08
CA SER A 266 -29.14 -16.41 3.44
C SER A 266 -27.64 -16.59 3.31
N ILE A 267 -27.04 -17.32 4.25
CA ILE A 267 -25.63 -17.68 4.25
C ILE A 267 -25.45 -19.19 4.41
N THR A 268 -24.34 -19.72 3.89
CA THR A 268 -23.91 -21.12 4.03
C THR A 268 -22.52 -21.13 4.65
N TYR A 269 -22.37 -21.72 5.84
CA TYR A 269 -21.10 -21.86 6.53
C TYR A 269 -20.18 -22.89 5.85
N THR A 270 -18.89 -22.88 6.20
CA THR A 270 -17.89 -23.82 5.65
C THR A 270 -18.17 -25.28 5.98
N ASP A 271 -18.91 -25.57 7.06
CA ASP A 271 -19.35 -26.91 7.42
C ASP A 271 -20.61 -27.37 6.64
N GLY A 272 -21.11 -26.52 5.73
CA GLY A 272 -22.30 -26.78 4.92
C GLY A 272 -23.62 -26.41 5.59
N THR A 273 -23.62 -25.97 6.85
CA THR A 273 -24.84 -25.50 7.52
C THR A 273 -25.29 -24.15 6.94
N THR A 274 -26.59 -23.89 6.94
CA THR A 274 -27.15 -22.64 6.41
C THR A 274 -27.84 -21.82 7.49
N ALA A 275 -27.77 -20.49 7.41
CA ALA A 275 -28.50 -19.59 8.29
C ALA A 275 -29.14 -18.45 7.50
N THR A 276 -30.31 -18.00 7.97
CA THR A 276 -30.93 -16.75 7.53
C THR A 276 -30.52 -15.64 8.49
N ILE A 277 -29.96 -14.57 7.94
CA ILE A 277 -29.54 -13.38 8.66
C ILE A 277 -30.57 -12.30 8.41
N ASN A 278 -31.23 -11.81 9.46
CA ASN A 278 -32.37 -10.90 9.33
C ASN A 278 -31.97 -9.42 9.52
N ASN A 279 -30.77 -9.14 10.02
CA ASN A 279 -30.31 -7.79 10.31
C ASN A 279 -28.78 -7.74 10.45
N GLU A 280 -28.25 -6.52 10.61
CA GLU A 280 -26.81 -6.29 10.76
C GLU A 280 -26.23 -6.90 12.04
N GLU A 281 -27.02 -7.03 13.11
CA GLU A 281 -26.57 -7.61 14.37
C GLU A 281 -26.34 -9.11 14.25
N GLU A 282 -27.27 -9.83 13.64
CA GLU A 282 -27.11 -11.25 13.30
C GLU A 282 -25.94 -11.45 12.32
N MET A 283 -25.75 -10.55 11.35
CA MET A 283 -24.59 -10.58 10.46
C MET A 283 -23.27 -10.43 11.24
N ARG A 284 -23.25 -9.57 12.24
CA ARG A 284 -22.08 -9.37 13.11
C ARG A 284 -21.82 -10.60 13.98
N ALA A 285 -22.87 -11.19 14.55
CA ALA A 285 -22.77 -12.41 15.34
C ALA A 285 -22.25 -13.59 14.49
N ALA A 286 -22.79 -13.77 13.29
CA ALA A 286 -22.34 -14.79 12.34
C ALA A 286 -20.86 -14.63 11.95
N LYS A 287 -20.34 -13.40 11.87
CA LYS A 287 -18.90 -13.14 11.66
C LYS A 287 -18.04 -13.41 12.89
N GLN A 288 -18.59 -13.27 14.09
CA GLN A 288 -17.86 -13.44 15.36
C GLN A 288 -17.80 -14.89 15.82
N SER A 289 -18.78 -15.73 15.46
CA SER A 289 -18.75 -17.17 15.68
C SER A 289 -17.66 -17.87 14.87
N CYS A 290 -17.12 -17.19 13.86
CA CYS A 290 -15.94 -17.59 13.12
C CYS A 290 -14.66 -17.29 13.89
N LYS A 291 -14.19 -18.24 14.70
CA LYS A 291 -12.84 -18.22 15.30
C LYS A 291 -12.10 -19.50 15.00
#